data_AF-A0A3B9W1N3-F1
#
_entry.id   AF-A0A3B9W1N3-F1
#
_cell.length_a   1.000
_cell.length_b   1.000
_cell.length_c   1.000
_cell.angle_alpha   90.00
_cell.angle_beta   90.00
_cell.angle_gamma   90.00
#
_symmetry.space_group_name_H-M   'P 1'
#
loop_
_entity.id
_entity.type
_entity.pdbx_description
1 polymer ?
#
loop_
_entity_poly.entity_id
_entity_poly.type
_entity_poly.pdbx_seq_one_letter_code
_entity_poly.pdbx_strand_id
1 'polypeptide(L)'
;PNVISVGGTTLSFDGSGAFSNETGWSGSGGGCSAYEAAPPAQSGFSQYQHVNCGTKRATPDVSLDADPASGVSVYDSVNYQGQSGWWTVGGTSASSPMWAARSADAGTVVDAGYVYGNSITYRDITAGNNGESCLVGYDLVTGRGSWTG
;
A
#
# COMPACT_ATOMS: atom_id res chain seq x y z
N PRO A 1 2.58 -13.58 9.55
CA PRO A 1 1.71 -12.43 9.95
C PRO A 1 2.40 -11.29 10.73
N ASN A 2 3.75 -11.23 10.82
CA ASN A 2 4.47 -10.33 11.73
C ASN A 2 5.14 -9.13 11.03
N VAL A 3 4.67 -8.78 9.84
CA VAL A 3 5.18 -7.65 9.05
C VAL A 3 4.02 -6.84 8.51
N ILE A 4 4.23 -5.54 8.34
CA ILE A 4 3.29 -4.70 7.60
C ILE A 4 3.53 -4.93 6.11
N SER A 5 2.51 -5.44 5.42
CA SER A 5 2.54 -5.58 3.98
C SER A 5 2.02 -4.31 3.34
N VAL A 6 2.84 -3.73 2.46
CA VAL A 6 2.54 -2.47 1.78
C VAL A 6 2.24 -2.76 0.32
N GLY A 7 1.00 -2.48 -0.08
CA GLY A 7 0.52 -2.54 -1.45
C GLY A 7 0.84 -1.28 -2.24
N GLY A 8 0.17 -1.14 -3.38
CA GLY A 8 0.44 -0.14 -4.38
C GLY A 8 -0.80 0.61 -4.86
N THR A 9 -0.64 1.91 -5.05
CA THR A 9 -1.61 2.80 -5.68
C THR A 9 -1.01 3.48 -6.91
N THR A 10 -1.87 4.09 -7.71
CA THR A 10 -1.54 5.01 -8.80
C THR A 10 -2.02 6.40 -8.38
N LEU A 11 -1.12 7.38 -8.37
CA LEU A 11 -1.46 8.78 -8.09
C LEU A 11 -1.81 9.52 -9.39
N SER A 12 -2.88 10.31 -9.37
CA SER A 12 -3.24 11.20 -10.47
C SER A 12 -3.09 12.66 -10.05
N PHE A 13 -2.54 13.47 -10.95
CA PHE A 13 -2.36 14.90 -10.76
C PHE A 13 -3.13 15.68 -11.83
N ASP A 14 -3.59 16.89 -11.48
CA ASP A 14 -4.24 17.77 -12.45
C ASP A 14 -3.23 18.54 -13.32
N GLY A 15 -3.72 19.37 -14.24
CA GLY A 15 -2.87 20.16 -15.15
C GLY A 15 -1.96 21.19 -14.45
N SER A 16 -2.16 21.46 -13.16
CA SER A 16 -1.30 22.32 -12.35
C SER A 16 -0.24 21.53 -11.55
N GLY A 17 -0.29 20.20 -11.61
CA GLY A 17 0.55 19.31 -10.80
C GLY A 17 0.03 19.07 -9.39
N ALA A 18 -1.19 19.52 -9.06
CA ALA A 18 -1.80 19.25 -7.78
C ALA A 18 -2.36 17.82 -7.75
N PHE A 19 -2.24 17.16 -6.60
CA PHE A 19 -2.85 15.84 -6.39
C PHE A 19 -4.36 15.91 -6.61
N SER A 20 -4.88 15.01 -7.45
CA SER A 20 -6.29 14.94 -7.83
C SER A 20 -6.97 13.73 -7.21
N ASN A 21 -6.47 12.53 -7.48
CA ASN A 21 -7.01 11.29 -6.92
C ASN A 21 -5.94 10.19 -6.81
N GLU A 22 -6.33 9.09 -6.16
CA GLU A 22 -5.52 7.90 -5.98
C GLU A 22 -6.39 6.66 -6.25
N THR A 23 -5.89 5.73 -7.05
CA THR A 23 -6.58 4.47 -7.40
C THR A 23 -5.71 3.27 -7.09
N GLY A 24 -6.29 2.09 -6.89
CA GLY A 24 -5.55 0.87 -6.65
C GLY A 24 -4.73 0.48 -7.87
N TRP A 25 -3.43 0.24 -7.69
CA TRP A 25 -2.55 -0.16 -8.79
C TRP A 25 -2.78 -1.62 -9.15
N SER A 26 -2.91 -1.91 -10.44
CA SER A 26 -3.15 -3.27 -10.91
C SER A 26 -2.01 -4.25 -10.61
N GLY A 27 -0.80 -3.73 -10.35
CA GLY A 27 0.36 -4.50 -9.92
C GLY A 27 0.53 -4.63 -8.39
N SER A 28 -0.40 -4.12 -7.57
CA SER A 28 -0.25 -4.04 -6.10
C SER A 28 0.02 -5.38 -5.41
N GLY A 29 -0.49 -6.48 -5.96
CA GLY A 29 -0.54 -7.77 -5.27
C GLY A 29 -1.49 -7.73 -4.07
N GLY A 30 -1.95 -8.90 -3.64
CA GLY A 30 -2.93 -8.99 -2.56
C GLY A 30 -3.65 -10.33 -2.54
N GLY A 31 -4.36 -10.60 -1.45
CA GLY A 31 -5.11 -11.83 -1.27
C GLY A 31 -5.06 -12.39 0.15
N CYS A 32 -5.67 -13.56 0.30
CA CYS A 32 -5.71 -14.30 1.56
C CYS A 32 -4.57 -15.32 1.62
N SER A 33 -3.89 -15.39 2.77
CA SER A 33 -2.86 -16.42 2.98
C SER A 33 -3.46 -17.82 2.98
N ALA A 34 -2.82 -18.77 2.29
CA ALA A 34 -3.18 -20.18 2.39
C ALA A 34 -2.80 -20.79 3.76
N TYR A 35 -1.85 -20.18 4.46
CA TYR A 35 -1.19 -20.79 5.62
C TYR A 35 -1.43 -19.98 6.90
N GLU A 36 -1.09 -18.69 6.87
CA GLU A 36 -1.03 -17.84 8.05
C GLU A 36 -2.41 -17.42 8.53
N ALA A 37 -2.63 -17.50 9.84
CA ALA A 37 -3.81 -16.92 10.46
C ALA A 37 -3.69 -15.39 10.52
N ALA A 38 -4.82 -14.69 10.40
CA ALA A 38 -4.88 -13.26 10.59
C ALA A 38 -4.51 -12.91 12.05
N PRO A 39 -3.59 -11.96 12.30
CA PRO A 39 -3.29 -11.54 13.66
C PRO A 39 -4.52 -10.91 14.32
N PRO A 40 -4.65 -10.91 15.67
CA PRO A 40 -5.84 -10.42 16.36
C PRO A 40 -6.23 -8.98 16.01
N ALA A 41 -5.25 -8.11 15.77
CA ALA A 41 -5.51 -6.73 15.36
C ALA A 41 -6.22 -6.65 13.99
N GLN A 42 -5.84 -7.52 13.04
CA GLN A 42 -6.47 -7.59 11.73
C GLN A 42 -7.84 -8.28 11.81
N SER A 43 -7.92 -9.46 12.44
CA SER A 43 -9.18 -10.21 12.51
C SER A 43 -10.25 -9.55 13.40
N GLY A 44 -9.82 -8.75 14.38
CA GLY A 44 -10.70 -7.92 15.20
C GLY A 44 -11.07 -6.58 14.57
N PHE A 45 -10.47 -6.21 13.43
CA PHE A 45 -10.83 -4.99 12.74
C PHE A 45 -12.22 -5.11 12.10
N SER A 46 -13.07 -4.11 12.30
CA SER A 46 -14.50 -4.20 11.96
C SER A 46 -14.80 -4.40 10.47
N GLN A 47 -13.87 -4.07 9.57
CA GLN A 47 -14.02 -4.22 8.12
C GLN A 47 -13.32 -5.47 7.58
N TYR A 48 -12.66 -6.27 8.42
CA TYR A 48 -11.89 -7.43 7.97
C TYR A 48 -12.76 -8.51 7.31
N GLN A 49 -14.02 -8.67 7.73
CA GLN A 49 -14.92 -9.66 7.13
C GLN A 49 -15.24 -9.35 5.66
N HIS A 50 -15.11 -8.10 5.21
CA HIS A 50 -15.46 -7.69 3.85
C HIS A 50 -14.56 -8.34 2.78
N VAL A 51 -13.32 -8.66 3.13
CA VAL A 51 -12.36 -9.27 2.20
C VAL A 51 -12.47 -10.80 2.11
N ASN A 52 -13.41 -11.40 2.84
CA ASN A 52 -13.72 -12.84 2.76
C ASN A 52 -12.53 -13.79 2.99
N CYS A 53 -11.49 -13.38 3.72
CA CYS A 53 -10.34 -14.24 4.04
C CYS A 53 -10.57 -15.24 5.18
N GLY A 54 -11.79 -15.29 5.75
CA GLY A 54 -12.10 -16.17 6.88
C GLY A 54 -11.17 -15.89 8.06
N THR A 55 -10.39 -16.88 8.49
CA THR A 55 -9.42 -16.72 9.59
C THR A 55 -7.98 -16.45 9.11
N LYS A 56 -7.76 -16.24 7.81
CA LYS A 56 -6.44 -16.17 7.19
C LYS A 56 -5.95 -14.74 6.99
N ARG A 57 -4.63 -14.52 7.10
CA ARG A 57 -4.00 -13.19 6.92
C ARG A 57 -4.37 -12.62 5.55
N ALA A 58 -5.05 -11.48 5.54
CA ALA A 58 -5.39 -10.73 4.33
C ALA A 58 -4.27 -9.75 4.00
N THR A 59 -3.91 -9.58 2.72
CA THR A 59 -2.82 -8.74 2.24
C THR A 59 -3.33 -7.81 1.13
N PRO A 60 -2.86 -6.55 1.04
CA PRO A 60 -1.92 -5.86 1.93
C PRO A 60 -2.58 -5.30 3.20
N ASP A 61 -1.80 -4.70 4.09
CA ASP A 61 -2.33 -3.98 5.27
C ASP A 61 -2.61 -2.50 4.95
N VAL A 62 -1.77 -1.90 4.13
CA VAL A 62 -1.74 -0.47 3.75
C VAL A 62 -1.17 -0.33 2.34
N SER A 63 -1.16 0.87 1.77
CA SER A 63 -0.58 1.13 0.45
C SER A 63 -0.07 2.56 0.28
N LEU A 64 0.83 2.75 -0.68
CA LEU A 64 1.33 4.04 -1.18
C LEU A 64 1.63 3.89 -2.68
N ASP A 65 2.06 4.98 -3.31
CA ASP A 65 2.38 5.01 -4.73
C ASP A 65 3.36 3.89 -5.14
N ALA A 66 2.96 3.16 -6.17
CA ALA A 66 3.69 2.03 -6.71
C ALA A 66 3.56 1.92 -8.22
N ASP A 67 2.72 2.70 -8.88
CA ASP A 67 2.60 2.62 -10.33
C ASP A 67 3.76 3.39 -10.99
N PRO A 68 4.58 2.77 -11.87
CA PRO A 68 5.57 3.52 -12.64
C PRO A 68 5.00 4.71 -13.44
N ALA A 69 3.69 4.71 -13.74
CA ALA A 69 3.01 5.85 -14.37
C ALA A 69 2.98 7.12 -13.48
N SER A 70 3.02 6.95 -12.16
CA SER A 70 3.10 8.02 -11.15
C SER A 70 4.38 7.97 -10.32
N GLY A 71 5.34 7.13 -10.75
CA GLY A 71 6.45 6.66 -9.94
C GLY A 71 7.49 7.70 -9.55
N VAL A 72 8.43 7.25 -8.74
CA VAL A 72 9.47 8.09 -8.15
C VAL A 72 10.71 8.19 -9.03
N SER A 73 11.39 9.33 -8.97
CA SER A 73 12.69 9.51 -9.62
C SER A 73 13.82 8.92 -8.78
N VAL A 74 14.55 7.95 -9.33
CA VAL A 74 15.71 7.31 -8.70
C VAL A 74 16.93 7.47 -9.59
N TYR A 75 18.05 7.87 -8.99
CA TYR A 75 19.33 7.92 -9.68
C TYR A 75 20.11 6.63 -9.46
N ASP A 76 20.51 5.98 -10.55
CA ASP A 76 21.41 4.83 -10.52
C ASP A 76 22.73 5.17 -11.23
N SER A 77 23.82 5.15 -10.46
CA SER A 77 25.18 5.36 -10.99
C SER A 77 25.77 4.12 -11.67
N VAL A 78 25.18 2.95 -11.45
CA VAL A 78 25.60 1.68 -12.07
C VAL A 78 24.85 1.50 -13.38
N ASN A 79 25.56 1.05 -14.41
CA ASN A 79 24.95 0.83 -15.71
C ASN A 79 23.98 -0.37 -15.66
N TYR A 80 22.70 -0.12 -15.89
CA TYR A 80 21.65 -1.11 -15.97
C TYR A 80 21.01 -1.07 -17.36
N GLN A 81 21.00 -2.22 -18.05
CA GLN A 81 20.51 -2.35 -19.43
C GLN A 81 21.10 -1.32 -20.43
N GLY A 82 22.34 -0.89 -20.22
CA GLY A 82 23.02 0.06 -21.10
C GLY A 82 22.80 1.54 -20.75
N GLN A 83 22.04 1.84 -19.69
CA GLN A 83 21.77 3.19 -19.22
C GLN A 83 22.18 3.39 -17.75
N SER A 84 22.63 4.60 -17.43
CA SER A 84 22.85 5.08 -16.05
C SER A 84 22.26 6.48 -15.94
N GLY A 85 21.99 6.95 -14.72
CA GLY A 85 21.40 8.25 -14.47
C GLY A 85 20.02 8.16 -13.82
N TRP A 86 19.12 9.09 -14.16
CA TRP A 86 17.78 9.17 -13.59
C TRP A 86 16.79 8.22 -14.27
N TRP A 87 15.98 7.57 -13.45
CA TRP A 87 14.92 6.65 -13.85
C TRP A 87 13.62 6.99 -13.12
N THR A 88 12.49 6.78 -13.79
CA THR A 88 11.19 6.70 -13.11
C THR A 88 10.92 5.24 -12.77
N VAL A 89 10.71 4.94 -11.49
CA VAL A 89 10.47 3.57 -11.01
C VAL A 89 9.23 3.51 -10.13
N GLY A 90 8.61 2.33 -10.09
CA GLY A 90 7.48 2.02 -9.21
C GLY A 90 7.67 0.66 -8.56
N GLY A 91 6.59 -0.11 -8.49
CA GLY A 91 6.47 -1.33 -7.71
C GLY A 91 6.14 -1.07 -6.25
N THR A 92 5.58 -2.08 -5.58
CA THR A 92 5.45 -2.08 -4.12
C THR A 92 6.81 -2.02 -3.41
N SER A 93 7.89 -2.33 -4.15
CA SER A 93 9.28 -2.04 -3.76
C SER A 93 9.55 -0.56 -3.51
N ALA A 94 8.89 0.36 -4.22
CA ALA A 94 8.97 1.80 -3.97
C ALA A 94 8.04 2.21 -2.81
N SER A 95 6.83 1.68 -2.78
CA SER A 95 5.83 1.94 -1.73
C SER A 95 6.31 1.54 -0.32
N SER A 96 6.99 0.38 -0.20
CA SER A 96 7.48 -0.16 1.08
C SER A 96 8.43 0.78 1.85
N PRO A 97 9.53 1.30 1.25
CA PRO A 97 10.42 2.23 1.93
C PRO A 97 9.77 3.60 2.20
N MET A 98 8.80 4.04 1.38
CA MET A 98 8.02 5.25 1.70
C MET A 98 7.25 5.07 3.00
N TRP A 99 6.60 3.91 3.20
CA TRP A 99 5.90 3.61 4.46
C TRP A 99 6.86 3.54 5.65
N ALA A 100 8.01 2.87 5.48
CA ALA A 100 9.04 2.79 6.51
C ALA A 100 9.57 4.18 6.91
N ALA A 101 9.77 5.08 5.93
CA ALA A 101 10.18 6.45 6.19
C ALA A 101 9.13 7.23 7.00
N ARG A 102 7.82 7.05 6.72
CA ARG A 102 6.74 7.65 7.52
C ARG A 102 6.73 7.14 8.96
N SER A 103 6.95 5.84 9.17
CA SER A 103 7.10 5.26 10.52
C SER A 103 8.28 5.89 11.28
N ALA A 104 9.41 6.08 10.61
CA ALA A 104 10.61 6.67 11.19
C ALA A 104 10.42 8.16 11.54
N ASP A 105 9.79 8.93 10.64
CA ASP A 105 9.46 10.35 10.85
C ASP A 105 8.49 10.54 12.02
N ALA A 106 7.48 9.67 12.12
CA ALA A 106 6.57 9.63 13.26
C ALA A 106 7.22 9.16 14.57
N GLY A 107 8.47 8.67 14.53
CA GLY A 107 9.21 8.20 15.70
C GLY A 107 8.55 7.02 16.41
N THR A 108 7.78 6.21 15.69
CA THR A 108 6.95 5.13 16.26
C THR A 108 7.12 3.82 15.52
N VAL A 109 6.97 2.71 16.23
CA VAL A 109 6.92 1.38 15.63
C VAL A 109 5.51 1.14 15.10
N VAL A 110 5.38 1.07 13.78
CA VAL A 110 4.10 0.80 13.11
C VAL A 110 3.91 -0.71 12.99
N ASP A 111 3.29 -1.31 14.01
CA ASP A 111 2.89 -2.72 14.01
C ASP A 111 1.41 -2.89 13.60
N ALA A 112 0.92 -4.13 13.63
CA ALA A 112 -0.47 -4.42 13.26
C ALA A 112 -1.48 -3.71 14.19
N GLY A 113 -1.18 -3.56 15.48
CA GLY A 113 -2.04 -2.81 16.41
C GLY A 113 -2.10 -1.33 16.05
N TYR A 114 -0.98 -0.77 15.60
CA TYR A 114 -0.89 0.61 15.14
C TYR A 114 -1.68 0.83 13.84
N VAL A 115 -1.53 -0.07 12.86
CA VAL A 115 -2.23 0.00 11.56
C VAL A 115 -3.74 -0.19 11.70
N TYR A 116 -4.17 -1.20 12.46
CA TYR A 116 -5.59 -1.51 12.59
C TYR A 116 -6.31 -0.70 13.68
N GLY A 117 -5.58 0.11 14.44
CA GLY A 117 -6.09 1.06 15.42
C GLY A 117 -6.53 2.40 14.81
N ASN A 118 -6.38 3.48 15.59
CA ASN A 118 -6.84 4.83 15.25
C ASN A 118 -5.69 5.86 15.15
N SER A 119 -4.43 5.41 15.13
CA SER A 119 -3.26 6.29 15.16
C SER A 119 -2.87 6.85 13.78
N ILE A 120 -3.46 6.32 12.71
CA ILE A 120 -3.19 6.72 11.32
C ILE A 120 -4.49 7.21 10.69
N THR A 121 -4.41 8.34 10.01
CA THR A 121 -5.49 8.80 9.12
C THR A 121 -5.25 8.26 7.72
N TYR A 122 -6.18 7.47 7.22
CA TYR A 122 -6.08 6.87 5.90
C TYR A 122 -6.89 7.63 4.87
N ARG A 123 -6.33 7.81 3.67
CA ARG A 123 -7.15 7.99 2.47
C ARG A 123 -7.58 6.59 2.04
N ASP A 124 -8.88 6.37 1.99
CA ASP A 124 -9.48 5.14 1.50
C ASP A 124 -9.49 5.14 -0.03
N ILE A 125 -9.01 4.06 -0.66
CA ILE A 125 -8.90 3.95 -2.11
C ILE A 125 -9.97 2.97 -2.57
N THR A 126 -11.02 3.50 -3.18
CA THR A 126 -12.24 2.72 -3.46
C THR A 126 -12.41 2.35 -4.94
N ALA A 127 -11.40 2.61 -5.77
CA ALA A 127 -11.45 2.38 -7.22
C ALA A 127 -10.13 1.80 -7.72
N GLY A 128 -10.21 0.80 -8.60
CA GLY A 128 -9.07 0.04 -9.10
C GLY A 128 -9.22 -1.45 -8.83
N ASN A 129 -8.34 -2.27 -9.40
CA ASN A 129 -8.32 -3.71 -9.16
C ASN A 129 -6.94 -4.31 -9.48
N ASN A 130 -6.55 -5.36 -8.78
CA ASN A 130 -5.35 -6.18 -9.03
C ASN A 130 -5.70 -7.65 -9.35
N GLY A 131 -6.94 -7.88 -9.81
CA GLY A 131 -7.61 -9.19 -9.77
C GLY A 131 -8.65 -9.27 -8.65
N GLU A 132 -8.41 -8.58 -7.53
CA GLU A 132 -9.41 -8.22 -6.53
C GLU A 132 -9.87 -6.77 -6.73
N SER A 133 -11.11 -6.44 -6.35
CA SER A 133 -11.64 -5.07 -6.47
C SER A 133 -11.29 -4.23 -5.24
N CYS A 134 -10.99 -2.94 -5.45
CA CYS A 134 -10.99 -1.98 -4.35
C CYS A 134 -12.40 -1.84 -3.77
N LEU A 135 -12.51 -1.63 -2.46
CA LEU A 135 -13.79 -1.52 -1.75
C LEU A 135 -13.83 -0.24 -0.92
N VAL A 136 -14.96 0.04 -0.28
CA VAL A 136 -14.99 1.04 0.79
C VAL A 136 -14.41 0.40 2.05
N GLY A 137 -13.33 0.97 2.57
CA GLY A 137 -12.59 0.47 3.72
C GLY A 137 -11.54 -0.57 3.34
N TYR A 138 -11.31 -1.53 4.25
CA TYR A 138 -10.27 -2.53 4.03
C TYR A 138 -10.53 -3.43 2.82
N ASP A 139 -9.55 -3.49 1.90
CA ASP A 139 -9.61 -4.33 0.71
C ASP A 139 -8.28 -5.05 0.41
N LEU A 140 -8.31 -5.94 -0.59
CA LEU A 140 -7.18 -6.78 -1.01
C LEU A 140 -6.31 -6.12 -2.09
N VAL A 141 -6.48 -4.83 -2.35
CA VAL A 141 -5.67 -4.08 -3.31
C VAL A 141 -4.79 -3.07 -2.57
N THR A 142 -5.38 -2.32 -1.65
CA THR A 142 -4.78 -1.16 -1.00
C THR A 142 -4.79 -1.26 0.52
N GLY A 143 -5.39 -2.33 1.07
CA GLY A 143 -5.48 -2.54 2.50
C GLY A 143 -6.38 -1.49 3.11
N ARG A 144 -5.91 -0.79 4.14
CA ARG A 144 -6.61 0.36 4.72
C ARG A 144 -6.46 1.65 3.90
N GLY A 145 -5.68 1.62 2.82
CA GLY A 145 -5.35 2.78 2.00
C GLY A 145 -4.03 3.45 2.38
N SER A 146 -3.88 4.72 2.00
CA SER A 146 -2.63 5.48 2.11
C SER A 146 -2.60 6.40 3.34
N TRP A 147 -1.42 6.54 3.97
CA TRP A 147 -1.24 7.39 5.16
C TRP A 147 -1.29 8.86 4.77
N THR A 148 -2.26 9.58 5.31
CA THR A 148 -2.41 11.04 5.16
C THR A 148 -2.16 11.79 6.47
N GLY A 149 -1.70 13.04 6.35
CA GLY A 149 -1.14 13.84 7.44
C GLY A 149 0.37 13.81 7.38
#